data_AF-A0A231Q3M3-F1
#
_entry.id   AF-A0A231Q3M3-F1
#
_cell.length_a   1.000
_cell.length_b   1.000
_cell.length_c   1.000
_cell.angle_alpha   90.00
_cell.angle_beta   90.00
_cell.angle_gamma   90.00
#
_symmetry.space_group_name_H-M   'P 1'
#
loop_
_entity.id
_entity.type
_entity.pdbx_description
1 polymer ?
#
loop_
_entity_poly.entity_id
_entity_poly.type
_entity_poly.pdbx_seq_one_letter_code
_entity_poly.pdbx_strand_id
1 'polypeptide(L)'
;MEKKDHIYTNTKLNYCLRCNTPVEPDWDNFAYCMKCGAPIINTCTDLNCINSRKMLPVDAAFCPICGNETVFYQYGLVKSNYNDNSEDLPF
;
A
#
# COMPACT_ATOMS: atom_id res chain seq x y z
N MET A 1 3.93 0.64 -27.49
CA MET A 1 3.46 1.44 -26.33
C MET A 1 4.56 1.40 -25.29
N GLU A 2 5.29 2.49 -25.12
CA GLU A 2 6.33 2.57 -24.08
C GLU A 2 5.66 2.51 -22.70
N LYS A 3 5.99 1.50 -21.91
CA LYS A 3 5.59 1.43 -20.50
C LYS A 3 6.34 2.55 -19.77
N LYS A 4 5.66 3.67 -19.53
CA LYS A 4 6.17 4.67 -18.58
C LYS A 4 6.09 4.04 -17.20
N ASP A 5 7.24 3.59 -16.69
CA ASP A 5 7.35 3.19 -15.30
C ASP A 5 7.13 4.43 -14.44
N HIS A 6 5.95 4.51 -13.82
CA HIS A 6 5.69 5.52 -12.80
C HIS A 6 6.65 5.26 -11.63
N ILE A 7 7.57 6.19 -11.41
CA ILE A 7 8.47 6.17 -10.26
C ILE A 7 7.71 6.78 -9.09
N TYR A 8 7.31 5.94 -8.14
CA TYR A 8 6.70 6.40 -6.89
C TYR A 8 7.79 6.88 -5.93
N THR A 9 7.58 8.04 -5.33
CA THR A 9 8.38 8.52 -4.20
C THR A 9 7.80 8.00 -2.89
N ASN A 10 8.62 7.82 -1.85
CA ASN A 10 8.18 7.38 -0.51
C ASN A 10 7.55 5.96 -0.46
N THR A 11 8.29 4.96 -0.93
CA THR A 11 7.86 3.55 -0.97
C THR A 11 8.45 2.68 0.14
N LYS A 12 9.45 3.19 0.89
CA LYS A 12 10.17 2.44 1.94
C LYS A 12 9.84 2.98 3.33
N LEU A 13 9.46 2.07 4.23
CA LEU A 13 9.28 2.36 5.66
C LEU A 13 10.61 2.19 6.42
N ASN A 14 10.83 3.05 7.42
CA ASN A 14 11.86 2.86 8.43
C ASN A 14 11.29 2.29 9.75
N TYR A 15 9.98 2.39 9.95
CA TYR A 15 9.27 1.91 11.14
C TYR A 15 7.96 1.24 10.75
N CYS A 16 7.59 0.17 11.45
CA CYS A 16 6.32 -0.52 11.25
C CYS A 16 5.14 0.40 11.64
N LEU A 17 4.19 0.59 10.73
CA LEU A 17 3.01 1.44 10.95
C LEU A 17 2.11 0.97 12.11
N ARG A 18 2.19 -0.31 12.51
CA ARG A 18 1.37 -0.89 13.58
C ARG A 18 1.99 -0.77 14.96
N CYS A 19 3.27 -1.12 15.12
CA CYS A 19 3.92 -1.25 16.42
C CYS A 19 5.18 -0.40 16.58
N ASN A 20 5.49 0.44 15.59
CA ASN A 20 6.62 1.36 15.57
C ASN A 20 8.01 0.72 15.76
N THR A 21 8.12 -0.60 15.55
CA THR A 21 9.42 -1.29 15.54
C THR A 21 10.20 -0.86 14.30
N PRO A 22 11.53 -0.61 14.40
CA PRO A 22 12.37 -0.39 13.23
C PRO A 22 12.28 -1.54 12.23
N VAL A 23 12.17 -1.22 10.94
CA VAL A 23 12.08 -2.21 9.86
C VAL A 23 12.92 -1.80 8.67
N GLU A 24 13.37 -2.80 7.92
CA GLU A 24 14.03 -2.60 6.64
C GLU A 24 13.33 -3.46 5.59
N PRO A 25 12.33 -2.91 4.87
CA PRO A 25 11.56 -3.69 3.91
C PRO A 25 12.43 -4.16 2.75
N ASP A 26 12.33 -5.44 2.45
CA ASP A 26 12.98 -6.13 1.33
C ASP A 26 11.98 -7.14 0.77
N TRP A 27 11.71 -7.09 -0.53
CA TRP A 27 10.77 -7.99 -1.19
C TRP A 27 11.11 -9.47 -1.03
N ASP A 28 12.40 -9.80 -1.05
CA ASP A 28 12.86 -11.18 -1.07
C ASP A 28 13.00 -11.76 0.34
N ASN A 29 13.26 -10.90 1.34
CA ASN A 29 13.64 -11.35 2.68
C ASN A 29 12.74 -10.83 3.81
N PHE A 30 12.19 -9.63 3.69
CA PHE A 30 11.52 -8.91 4.79
C PHE A 30 10.27 -8.15 4.33
N ALA A 31 9.19 -8.88 4.10
CA ALA A 31 7.87 -8.33 3.73
C ALA A 31 6.94 -8.06 4.93
N TYR A 32 7.28 -8.59 6.12
CA TYR A 32 6.47 -8.46 7.33
C TYR A 32 7.29 -8.01 8.54
N CYS A 33 6.64 -7.30 9.47
CA CYS A 33 7.24 -6.90 10.72
C CYS A 33 7.50 -8.12 11.62
N MET A 34 8.76 -8.30 12.02
CA MET A 34 9.19 -9.40 12.90
C MET A 34 8.56 -9.40 14.31
N LYS A 35 7.94 -8.29 14.75
CA LYS A 35 7.34 -8.16 16.08
C LYS A 35 5.83 -8.36 16.11
N CYS A 36 5.11 -7.91 15.08
CA CYS A 36 3.64 -7.92 15.09
C CYS A 36 3.00 -8.57 13.85
N GLY A 37 3.80 -9.05 12.89
CA GLY A 37 3.32 -9.69 11.67
C GLY A 37 2.62 -8.76 10.67
N ALA A 38 2.57 -7.45 10.91
CA ALA A 38 1.99 -6.50 9.95
C ALA A 38 2.84 -6.44 8.66
N PRO A 39 2.22 -6.28 7.48
CA PRO A 39 2.96 -6.05 6.25
C PRO A 39 3.75 -4.74 6.33
N ILE A 40 4.95 -4.73 5.74
CA ILE A 40 5.84 -3.55 5.70
C ILE A 40 6.18 -3.11 4.28
N ILE A 41 5.56 -3.74 3.29
CA ILE A 41 5.62 -3.38 1.87
C ILE A 41 4.18 -3.13 1.41
N ASN A 42 3.92 -1.96 0.82
CA ASN A 42 2.61 -1.63 0.28
C ASN A 42 2.52 -2.02 -1.20
N THR A 43 1.47 -2.75 -1.58
CA THR A 43 1.28 -3.25 -2.95
C THR A 43 -0.19 -3.26 -3.33
N CYS A 44 -0.50 -3.36 -4.62
CA CYS A 44 -1.88 -3.56 -5.07
C CYS A 44 -2.34 -5.00 -4.78
N THR A 45 -3.57 -5.15 -4.28
CA THR A 45 -4.14 -6.46 -3.94
C THR A 45 -4.71 -7.20 -5.15
N ASP A 46 -4.89 -6.51 -6.29
CA ASP A 46 -5.25 -7.15 -7.56
C ASP A 46 -4.00 -7.76 -8.21
N LEU A 47 -3.93 -9.09 -8.23
CA LEU A 47 -2.81 -9.84 -8.81
C LEU A 47 -2.67 -9.66 -10.33
N ASN A 48 -3.75 -9.29 -11.03
CA ASN A 48 -3.74 -9.04 -12.47
C ASN A 48 -3.25 -7.62 -12.80
N CYS A 49 -3.13 -6.74 -11.81
CA CYS A 49 -2.64 -5.39 -11.99
C CYS A 49 -1.12 -5.37 -12.24
N ILE A 50 -0.65 -4.45 -13.09
CA ILE A 50 0.78 -4.19 -13.31
C ILE A 50 1.53 -3.76 -12.04
N ASN A 51 0.81 -3.23 -11.04
CA ASN A 51 1.35 -2.82 -9.75
C ASN A 51 1.30 -3.92 -8.67
N SER A 52 0.84 -5.14 -8.97
CA SER A 52 0.77 -6.23 -7.98
C SER A 52 2.14 -6.61 -7.40
N ARG A 53 3.22 -6.35 -8.15
CA ARG A 53 4.62 -6.59 -7.77
C ARG A 53 5.46 -5.32 -7.72
N LYS A 54 4.82 -4.15 -7.51
CA LYS A 54 5.52 -2.86 -7.35
C LYS A 54 5.25 -2.32 -5.96
N MET A 55 6.28 -1.75 -5.34
CA MET A 55 6.09 -0.98 -4.10
C MET A 55 5.30 0.27 -4.44
N LEU A 56 4.15 0.41 -3.81
CA LEU A 56 3.34 1.62 -3.83
C LEU A 56 3.78 2.57 -2.71
N PRO A 57 3.42 3.86 -2.78
CA PRO A 57 3.64 4.80 -1.68
C PRO A 57 3.10 4.26 -0.36
N VAL A 58 3.79 4.54 0.74
CA VAL A 58 3.46 4.01 2.08
C VAL A 58 2.13 4.54 2.63
N ASP A 59 1.59 5.62 2.06
CA ASP A 59 0.32 6.25 2.41
C ASP A 59 -0.81 5.94 1.41
N ALA A 60 -0.52 5.20 0.33
CA ALA A 60 -1.51 4.88 -0.69
C ALA A 60 -2.53 3.85 -0.17
N ALA A 61 -3.80 4.27 -0.05
CA ALA A 61 -4.91 3.39 0.28
C ALA A 61 -5.45 2.60 -0.93
N PHE A 62 -5.32 3.16 -2.14
CA PHE A 62 -5.77 2.55 -3.40
C PHE A 62 -4.68 2.58 -4.47
N CYS A 63 -4.73 1.63 -5.40
CA CYS A 63 -3.82 1.53 -6.53
C CYS A 63 -4.13 2.62 -7.57
N PRO A 64 -3.14 3.45 -7.97
CA PRO A 64 -3.36 4.53 -8.94
C PRO A 64 -3.60 4.04 -10.38
N ILE A 65 -3.45 2.75 -10.65
CA ILE A 65 -3.61 2.17 -11.99
C ILE A 65 -4.95 1.46 -12.17
N CYS A 66 -5.41 0.68 -11.17
CA CYS A 66 -6.66 -0.09 -11.27
C CYS A 66 -7.72 0.28 -10.23
N GLY A 67 -7.42 1.19 -9.30
CA GLY A 67 -8.35 1.61 -8.24
C GLY A 67 -8.56 0.59 -7.12
N ASN A 68 -8.02 -0.63 -7.23
CA ASN A 68 -8.18 -1.64 -6.18
C ASN A 68 -7.42 -1.25 -4.90
N GLU A 69 -7.84 -1.80 -3.77
CA GLU A 69 -7.23 -1.57 -2.47
C GLU A 69 -5.74 -1.94 -2.46
N THR A 70 -4.99 -1.29 -1.57
CA THR A 70 -3.63 -1.71 -1.27
C THR A 70 -3.59 -2.61 -0.04
N VAL A 71 -2.51 -3.38 0.09
CA VAL A 71 -2.30 -4.25 1.26
C VAL A 71 -2.33 -3.45 2.56
N PHE A 72 -1.78 -2.24 2.58
CA PHE A 72 -1.82 -1.42 3.80
C PHE A 72 -3.23 -0.98 4.18
N TYR A 73 -4.09 -0.67 3.21
CA TYR A 73 -5.48 -0.30 3.49
C TYR A 73 -6.27 -1.50 4.04
N GLN A 74 -6.13 -2.68 3.41
CA GLN A 74 -6.78 -3.91 3.90
C GLN A 74 -6.36 -4.29 5.32
N TYR A 75 -5.11 -4.02 5.69
CA TYR A 75 -4.60 -4.26 7.04
C TYR A 75 -4.88 -3.12 8.03
N GLY A 76 -5.61 -2.09 7.62
CA GLY A 76 -5.95 -0.91 8.44
C GLY A 76 -4.75 -0.05 8.83
N LEU A 77 -3.65 -0.12 8.08
CA LEU A 77 -2.40 0.61 8.36
C LEU A 77 -2.43 2.02 7.79
N VAL A 78 -3.25 2.26 6.77
CA VAL A 78 -3.51 3.58 6.17
C VAL A 78 -5.02 3.79 6.08
N LYS A 79 -5.44 5.05 6.04
CA LYS A 79 -6.85 5.43 5.86
C LYS A 79 -7.02 6.07 4.49
N SER A 80 -8.19 5.90 3.90
CA SER A 80 -8.61 6.73 2.77
C SER A 80 -9.16 8.06 3.30
N ASN A 81 -8.99 9.13 2.53
CA ASN A 81 -9.70 10.39 2.77
C ASN A 81 -11.14 10.37 2.23
N TYR A 82 -11.55 9.24 1.65
CA TYR A 82 -12.90 9.02 1.19
C TYR A 82 -13.74 8.61 2.41
N ASN A 83 -14.46 9.57 2.99
CA ASN A 83 -15.45 9.29 4.00
C ASN A 83 -16.67 8.68 3.32
N ASP A 84 -16.90 7.39 3.56
CA ASP A 84 -18.17 6.71 3.27
C ASP A 84 -19.23 7.17 4.29
N ASN A 85 -19.58 8.46 4.25
CA ASN A 85 -20.86 8.92 4.76
C ASN A 85 -21.78 8.93 3.54
N SER A 86 -22.30 7.77 3.19
CA SER A 86 -23.14 7.49 2.02
C SER A 86 -24.53 8.14 2.04
N GLU A 87 -24.69 9.31 2.67
CA GLU A 87 -25.94 10.07 2.64
C GLU A 87 -26.00 11.17 1.57
N ASP A 88 -24.89 11.53 0.92
CA ASP A 88 -24.91 12.57 -0.14
C ASP A 88 -23.97 12.23 -1.31
N LEU A 89 -24.38 11.30 -2.18
CA LEU A 89 -23.83 11.25 -3.53
C LEU A 89 -24.91 11.75 -4.52
N PRO A 90 -24.71 12.89 -5.18
CA PRO A 90 -25.62 13.38 -6.21
C PRO A 90 -25.37 12.60 -7.51
N PHE A 91 -25.99 11.43 -7.64
CA PHE A 91 -26.19 10.78 -8.93
C PHE A 91 -27.65 10.35 -9.07
#